data_AF-A0A7K4AQ04-F1
#
_entry.id   AF-A0A7K4AQ04-F1
#
_cell.length_a   1.000
_cell.length_b   1.000
_cell.length_c   1.000
_cell.angle_alpha   90.00
_cell.angle_beta   90.00
_cell.angle_gamma   90.00
#
_symmetry.space_group_name_H-M   'P 1'
#
loop_
_entity.id
_entity.type
_entity.pdbx_description
1 polymer ?
#
loop_
_entity_poly.entity_id
_entity_poly.type
_entity_poly.pdbx_seq_one_letter_code
_entity_poly.pdbx_strand_id
1 'polypeptide(L)'
;MWKVLGKSALTVTVGTTWQERVTELSNGEKDADRFMALMEEADLRYFYDTIKDIHTFLLRFDPHTDIEDLEFVHDFILKVHAASKEPVVEFGGEPQQFTVVITAEEDSDIYDNEE
;
A
#
# COMPACT_ATOMS: atom_id res chain seq x y z
N MET A 1 -10.94 7.99 -16.02
CA MET A 1 -9.78 8.58 -15.32
C MET A 1 -9.64 7.83 -14.01
N TRP A 2 -8.43 7.39 -13.66
CA TRP A 2 -8.22 6.63 -12.42
C TRP A 2 -8.39 7.54 -11.21
N LYS A 3 -8.94 6.99 -10.12
CA LYS A 3 -8.89 7.61 -8.80
C LYS A 3 -8.39 6.62 -7.78
N VAL A 4 -7.65 7.13 -6.80
CA VAL A 4 -7.15 6.38 -5.66
C VAL A 4 -7.57 7.12 -4.41
N LEU A 5 -8.39 6.48 -3.57
CA LEU A 5 -8.99 7.12 -2.38
C LEU A 5 -9.60 8.51 -2.69
N GLY A 6 -10.33 8.57 -3.81
CA GLY A 6 -11.01 9.77 -4.32
C GLY A 6 -10.14 10.79 -5.07
N LYS A 7 -8.81 10.64 -5.10
CA LYS A 7 -7.88 11.56 -5.80
C LYS A 7 -7.57 11.07 -7.21
N SER A 8 -7.71 11.93 -8.22
CA SER A 8 -7.40 11.59 -9.61
C SER A 8 -5.93 11.24 -9.80
N ALA A 9 -5.67 10.14 -10.50
CA ALA A 9 -4.33 9.64 -10.81
C ALA A 9 -4.17 9.31 -12.29
N LEU A 10 -2.94 9.40 -12.80
CA LEU A 10 -2.53 8.71 -14.01
C LEU A 10 -2.03 7.32 -13.60
N THR A 11 -2.07 6.32 -14.50
CA THR A 11 -1.69 4.93 -14.15
C THR A 11 -0.28 4.85 -13.53
N VAL A 12 0.63 5.73 -13.96
CA VAL A 12 2.00 5.84 -13.43
C VAL A 12 2.10 6.41 -12.00
N THR A 13 1.04 7.04 -11.48
CA THR A 13 1.03 7.67 -10.14
C THR A 13 0.11 6.96 -9.16
N VAL A 14 -0.48 5.81 -9.50
CA VAL A 14 -1.45 5.12 -8.63
C VAL A 14 -0.85 4.77 -7.27
N GLY A 15 0.38 4.21 -7.25
CA GLY A 15 1.11 3.92 -6.01
C GLY A 15 1.36 5.16 -5.15
N THR A 16 1.97 6.21 -5.71
CA THR A 16 2.26 7.44 -4.97
C THR A 16 1.00 8.14 -4.48
N THR A 17 -0.06 8.15 -5.29
CA THR A 17 -1.36 8.72 -4.91
C THR A 17 -1.99 7.95 -3.76
N TRP A 18 -1.82 6.62 -3.72
CA TRP A 18 -2.30 5.79 -2.61
C TRP A 18 -1.61 6.15 -1.31
N GLN A 19 -0.27 6.21 -1.30
CA GLN A 19 0.51 6.56 -0.11
C GLN A 19 0.16 7.94 0.41
N GLU A 20 0.14 8.95 -0.47
CA GLU A 20 -0.26 10.31 -0.11
C GLU A 20 -1.65 10.33 0.54
N ARG A 21 -2.63 9.61 -0.03
CA ARG A 21 -3.99 9.62 0.52
C ARG A 21 -4.12 8.84 1.82
N VAL A 22 -3.43 7.71 1.97
CA VAL A 22 -3.40 6.97 3.23
C VAL A 22 -2.78 7.84 4.34
N THR A 23 -1.66 8.52 4.06
CA THR A 23 -1.03 9.46 4.99
C THR A 23 -1.95 10.64 5.30
N GLU A 24 -2.54 11.28 4.30
CA GLU A 24 -3.48 12.39 4.51
C GLU A 24 -4.67 12.00 5.39
N LEU A 25 -5.24 10.81 5.17
CA LEU A 25 -6.38 10.30 5.93
C LEU A 25 -6.01 9.78 7.32
N SER A 26 -4.73 9.45 7.54
CA SER A 26 -4.23 9.11 8.87
C SER A 26 -4.16 10.32 9.81
N ASN A 27 -4.12 11.55 9.27
CA ASN A 27 -4.01 12.75 10.09
C ASN A 27 -5.21 12.89 11.05
N GLY A 28 -4.91 12.98 12.34
CA GLY A 28 -5.91 13.08 13.40
C GLY A 28 -6.35 11.74 13.99
N GLU A 29 -5.88 10.62 13.43
CA GLU A 29 -6.02 9.31 14.08
C GLU A 29 -5.03 9.15 15.24
N LYS A 30 -5.45 8.40 16.26
CA LYS A 30 -4.53 8.00 17.33
C LYS A 30 -3.37 7.21 16.73
N ASP A 31 -2.15 7.52 17.16
CA ASP A 31 -0.90 6.88 16.74
C ASP A 31 -0.47 7.20 15.28
N ALA A 32 -1.05 8.23 14.66
CA ALA A 32 -0.69 8.69 13.31
C ALA A 32 0.82 9.00 13.16
N ASP A 33 1.45 9.60 14.17
CA ASP A 33 2.89 9.93 14.12
C ASP A 33 3.76 8.67 14.00
N ARG A 34 3.41 7.58 14.71
CA ARG A 34 4.10 6.28 14.60
C ARG A 34 3.90 5.68 13.22
N PHE A 35 2.68 5.74 12.70
CA PHE A 35 2.36 5.25 11.36
C PHE A 35 3.14 5.99 10.28
N MET A 36 3.21 7.32 10.36
CA MET A 36 3.97 8.12 9.40
C MET A 36 5.46 7.78 9.43
N ALA A 37 6.06 7.61 10.62
CA ALA A 37 7.47 7.23 10.74
C ALA A 37 7.76 5.87 10.07
N LEU A 38 6.90 4.86 10.28
CA LEU A 38 7.06 3.54 9.65
C LEU A 38 6.85 3.62 8.12
N MET A 39 5.89 4.42 7.66
CA MET A 39 5.63 4.58 6.22
C MET A 39 6.77 5.32 5.49
N GLU A 40 7.58 6.11 6.18
CA GLU A 40 8.79 6.73 5.61
C GLU A 40 9.92 5.72 5.38
N GLU A 41 9.96 4.64 6.16
CA GLU A 41 10.93 3.55 6.04
C GLU A 41 10.56 2.54 4.94
N ALA A 42 9.29 2.50 4.54
CA ALA A 42 8.77 1.54 3.58
C ALA A 42 9.10 1.92 2.11
N ASP A 43 9.65 0.98 1.34
CA ASP A 43 9.71 1.04 -0.13
C ASP A 43 8.35 0.62 -0.71
N LEU A 44 7.59 1.60 -1.21
CA LEU A 44 6.33 1.35 -1.89
C LEU A 44 6.54 1.05 -3.37
N ARG A 45 6.06 -0.12 -3.79
CA ARG A 45 5.94 -0.49 -5.20
C ARG A 45 4.48 -0.69 -5.58
N TYR A 46 4.14 -0.26 -6.79
CA TYR A 46 2.82 -0.48 -7.36
C TYR A 46 2.94 -1.21 -8.69
N PHE A 47 2.06 -2.20 -8.87
CA PHE A 47 1.87 -2.86 -10.16
C PHE A 47 0.42 -3.32 -10.31
N TYR A 48 0.00 -3.51 -11.55
CA TYR A 48 -1.32 -3.99 -11.90
C TYR A 48 -1.18 -5.34 -12.62
N ASP A 49 -1.70 -6.40 -11.99
CA ASP A 49 -1.76 -7.72 -12.60
C ASP A 49 -2.95 -7.76 -13.55
N THR A 50 -2.66 -7.64 -14.84
CA THR A 50 -3.66 -7.64 -15.93
C THR A 50 -4.36 -9.00 -16.13
N ILE A 51 -3.77 -10.10 -15.66
CA ILE A 51 -4.36 -11.44 -15.78
C ILE A 51 -5.43 -11.62 -14.71
N LYS A 52 -5.14 -11.17 -13.48
CA LYS A 52 -6.06 -11.26 -12.33
C LYS A 52 -6.92 -10.02 -12.14
N ASP A 53 -6.66 -8.96 -12.90
CA ASP A 53 -7.35 -7.66 -12.79
C ASP A 53 -7.27 -7.06 -11.38
N ILE A 54 -6.06 -7.08 -10.77
CA ILE A 54 -5.84 -6.62 -9.40
C ILE A 54 -4.72 -5.59 -9.30
N HIS A 55 -5.00 -4.50 -8.57
CA HIS A 55 -4.03 -3.47 -8.22
C HIS A 55 -3.26 -3.88 -6.96
N THR A 56 -1.95 -4.01 -7.05
CA THR A 56 -1.12 -4.41 -5.91
C THR A 56 -0.27 -3.25 -5.42
N PHE A 57 -0.42 -2.93 -4.13
CA PHE A 57 0.46 -2.01 -3.39
C PHE A 57 1.37 -2.84 -2.50
N LEU A 58 2.65 -2.93 -2.83
CA LEU A 58 3.64 -3.65 -2.05
C LEU A 58 4.41 -2.65 -1.18
N LEU A 59 4.27 -2.78 0.13
CA LEU A 59 5.09 -2.08 1.12
C LEU A 59 6.19 -3.04 1.59
N ARG A 60 7.43 -2.71 1.25
CA ARG A 60 8.60 -3.46 1.69
C ARG A 60 9.36 -2.69 2.77
N PHE A 61 9.54 -3.33 3.92
CA PHE A 61 10.25 -2.79 5.07
C PHE A 61 11.65 -3.38 5.19
N ASP A 62 12.46 -2.85 6.11
CA ASP A 62 13.75 -3.45 6.45
C ASP A 62 13.55 -4.85 7.03
N PRO A 63 14.42 -5.83 6.71
CA PRO A 63 14.31 -7.19 7.26
C PRO A 63 14.39 -7.30 8.79
N HIS A 64 14.87 -6.26 9.47
CA HIS A 64 14.92 -6.17 10.93
C HIS A 64 13.72 -5.43 11.53
N THR A 65 12.78 -4.95 10.70
CA THR A 65 11.53 -4.37 11.19
C THR A 65 10.75 -5.43 11.98
N ASP A 66 10.32 -5.06 13.18
CA ASP A 66 9.63 -5.98 14.08
C ASP A 66 8.24 -6.35 13.55
N ILE A 67 7.80 -7.57 13.82
CA ILE A 67 6.49 -8.06 13.40
C ILE A 67 5.37 -7.22 14.01
N GLU A 68 5.54 -6.73 15.25
CA GLU A 68 4.57 -5.85 15.91
C GLU A 68 4.38 -4.52 15.16
N ASP A 69 5.43 -4.01 14.51
CA ASP A 69 5.36 -2.80 13.69
C ASP A 69 4.66 -3.07 12.35
N LEU A 70 4.91 -4.24 11.74
CA LEU A 70 4.22 -4.66 10.52
C LEU A 70 2.72 -4.87 10.77
N GLU A 71 2.36 -5.54 11.86
CA GLU A 71 0.96 -5.73 12.29
C GLU A 71 0.29 -4.38 12.60
N PHE A 72 1.00 -3.46 13.26
CA PHE A 72 0.51 -2.10 13.49
C PHE A 72 0.20 -1.38 12.18
N VAL A 73 1.11 -1.41 11.20
CA VAL A 73 0.90 -0.79 9.88
C VAL A 73 -0.30 -1.42 9.16
N HIS A 74 -0.41 -2.75 9.19
CA HIS A 74 -1.54 -3.48 8.62
C HIS A 74 -2.88 -2.99 9.19
N ASP A 75 -3.02 -3.00 10.52
CA ASP A 75 -4.25 -2.61 11.18
C ASP A 75 -4.59 -1.14 10.95
N PHE A 76 -3.57 -0.27 10.91
CA PHE A 76 -3.74 1.14 10.64
C PHE A 76 -4.26 1.39 9.22
N ILE A 77 -3.70 0.71 8.21
CA ILE A 77 -4.16 0.81 6.81
C ILE A 77 -5.61 0.35 6.70
N LEU A 78 -5.97 -0.78 7.31
CA LEU A 78 -7.35 -1.27 7.32
C LEU A 78 -8.32 -0.26 7.93
N LYS A 79 -7.90 0.38 9.03
CA LYS A 79 -8.68 1.44 9.69
C LYS A 79 -8.88 2.65 8.78
N VAL A 80 -7.82 3.12 8.12
CA VAL A 80 -7.88 4.25 7.18
C VAL A 80 -8.79 3.91 6.00
N HIS A 81 -8.68 2.71 5.43
CA HIS A 81 -9.54 2.27 4.33
C HIS A 81 -11.01 2.17 4.76
N ALA A 82 -11.29 1.64 5.95
CA ALA A 82 -12.65 1.55 6.48
C ALA A 82 -13.28 2.92 6.77
N ALA A 83 -12.47 3.91 7.14
CA ALA A 83 -12.91 5.30 7.33
C ALA A 83 -13.18 6.03 6.01
N SER A 84 -12.53 5.61 4.91
CA SER A 84 -12.78 6.14 3.57
C SER A 84 -14.16 5.72 3.06
N LYS A 85 -14.97 6.71 2.66
CA LYS A 85 -16.25 6.45 1.97
C LYS A 85 -16.08 6.12 0.48
N GLU A 86 -14.87 6.31 -0.03
CA GLU A 86 -14.51 6.13 -1.44
C GLU A 86 -13.79 4.78 -1.63
N PRO A 87 -13.98 4.10 -2.77
CA PRO A 87 -13.18 2.93 -3.13
C PRO A 87 -11.68 3.24 -3.12
N VAL A 88 -10.86 2.28 -2.70
CA VAL A 88 -9.40 2.44 -2.68
C VAL A 88 -8.86 2.68 -4.09
N VAL A 89 -9.38 1.95 -5.07
CA VAL A 89 -9.12 2.19 -6.50
C VAL A 89 -10.46 2.25 -7.24
N GLU A 90 -10.63 3.27 -8.07
CA GLU A 90 -11.81 3.48 -8.92
C GLU A 90 -11.38 3.79 -10.35
N PHE A 91 -12.08 3.21 -11.33
CA PHE A 91 -11.94 3.56 -12.74
C PHE A 91 -13.32 3.79 -13.36
N GLY A 92 -13.56 5.00 -13.88
CA GLY A 92 -14.81 5.31 -14.56
C GLY A 92 -16.07 5.27 -13.68
N GLY A 93 -15.92 5.40 -12.36
CA GLY A 93 -17.00 5.28 -11.38
C GLY A 93 -17.19 3.87 -10.82
N GLU A 94 -16.43 2.88 -11.31
CA GLU A 94 -16.51 1.50 -10.85
C GLU A 94 -15.35 1.16 -9.89
N PRO A 95 -15.63 0.61 -8.69
CA PRO A 95 -14.60 0.08 -7.80
C PRO A 95 -13.76 -1.01 -8.47
N GLN A 96 -12.45 -1.00 -8.24
CA GLN A 96 -11.51 -1.96 -8.81
C GLN A 96 -10.96 -2.89 -7.71
N GLN A 97 -10.55 -4.10 -8.08
CA GLN A 97 -9.91 -5.00 -7.12
C GLN A 97 -8.51 -4.52 -6.78
N PHE A 98 -8.15 -4.63 -5.50
CA PHE A 98 -6.82 -4.29 -5.03
C PHE A 98 -6.37 -5.22 -3.91
N THR A 99 -5.08 -5.23 -3.67
CA THR A 99 -4.45 -5.84 -2.51
C THR A 99 -3.29 -4.96 -2.02
N VAL A 100 -3.06 -5.01 -0.71
CA VAL A 100 -1.89 -4.41 -0.08
C VAL A 100 -1.07 -5.57 0.48
N VAL A 101 0.19 -5.65 0.07
CA VAL A 101 1.15 -6.63 0.57
C VAL A 101 2.13 -5.89 1.47
N ILE A 102 2.30 -6.38 2.69
CA ILE A 102 3.24 -5.85 3.67
C ILE A 102 4.28 -6.94 3.92
N THR A 103 5.55 -6.63 3.74
CA THR A 103 6.63 -7.60 3.93
C THR A 103 7.90 -6.94 4.44
N ALA A 104 8.65 -7.65 5.26
CA ALA A 104 10.05 -7.37 5.60
C ALA A 104 10.99 -8.44 5.01
N GLU A 105 10.47 -9.45 4.32
CA GLU A 105 11.30 -10.51 3.76
C GLU A 105 12.18 -9.98 2.61
N GLU A 106 13.43 -10.42 2.59
CA GLU A 106 14.26 -10.26 1.39
C GLU A 106 13.76 -11.22 0.31
N ASP A 107 13.54 -10.70 -0.90
CA ASP A 107 13.43 -11.56 -2.08
C ASP A 107 14.73 -12.39 -2.17
N SER A 108 14.67 -13.64 -1.71
CA SER A 108 15.72 -14.59 -1.99
C SER A 108 15.54 -14.99 -3.45
N ASP A 109 16.28 -14.33 -4.34
CA ASP A 109 16.50 -14.81 -5.69
C ASP A 109 17.31 -16.12 -5.59
N ILE A 110 16.64 -17.22 -5.23
CA ILE A 110 17.17 -18.57 -5.32
C ILE A 110 17.08 -18.99 -6.78
N TYR A 111 17.93 -18.38 -7.62
CA TYR A 111 18.46 -19.11 -8.75
C TYR A 111 19.63 -19.93 -8.22
N ASP A 112 19.31 -21.14 -7.77
CA ASP A 112 20.29 -22.22 -7.60
C ASP A 112 20.98 -22.40 -8.97
N ASN A 113 22.15 -21.79 -9.13
CA ASN A 113 23.13 -22.27 -10.10
C ASN A 113 23.63 -23.61 -9.56
N GLU A 114 22.90 -24.68 -9.88
CA GLU A 114 23.45 -26.04 -9.84
C GLU A 114 24.55 -26.11 -10.92
N GLU A 115 25.81 -25.88 -10.50
CA GLU A 115 27.01 -26.37 -11.19
C GLU A 115 27.31 -27.82 -10.79
#